data_AF-A0A8T4FXD0-F1
#
_entry.id   AF-A0A8T4FXD0-F1
#
_cell.length_a   1.000
_cell.length_b   1.000
_cell.length_c   1.000
_cell.angle_alpha   90.00
_cell.angle_beta   90.00
_cell.angle_gamma   90.00
#
_symmetry.space_group_name_H-M   'P 1'
#
loop_
_entity.id
_entity.type
_entity.pdbx_description
1 polymer ?
#
loop_
_entity_poly.entity_id
_entity_poly.type
_entity_poly.pdbx_seq_one_letter_code
_entity_poly.pdbx_strand_id
1 'polypeptide(L)' 'MKEEIEVLRGLAEKALKELDEAYKRIPDVDNGKAYLFRGKERVRLMLKILNDMEV' A
#
# COMPACT_ATOMS: atom_id res chain seq x y z
N MET A 1 19.49 7.73 -5.40
CA MET A 1 18.78 6.66 -6.11
C MET A 1 18.53 5.41 -5.27
N LYS A 2 19.52 4.60 -4.86
CA LYS A 2 19.24 3.40 -4.04
C LYS A 2 18.61 3.74 -2.68
N GLU A 3 19.16 4.72 -1.97
CA GLU A 3 18.59 5.18 -0.67
C GLU A 3 17.17 5.75 -0.82
N GLU A 4 16.89 6.48 -1.91
CA GLU A 4 15.55 7.03 -2.16
C GLU A 4 14.53 5.93 -2.44
N ILE A 5 14.91 4.88 -3.19
CA ILE A 5 14.06 3.71 -3.44
C ILE A 5 13.78 2.96 -2.13
N GLU A 6 14.80 2.78 -1.29
CA GLU A 6 14.65 2.12 0.01
C GLU A 6 13.70 2.90 0.94
N VAL A 7 13.83 4.24 0.98
CA VAL A 7 12.91 5.11 1.72
C VAL A 7 11.49 5.00 1.18
N LEU A 8 11.30 5.06 -0.14
CA LEU A 8 9.98 4.92 -0.78
C LEU A 8 9.36 3.55 -0.50
N ARG A 9 10.16 2.47 -0.49
CA ARG A 9 9.70 1.13 -0.14
C ARG A 9 9.21 1.09 1.30
N GLY A 10 10.00 1.59 2.26
CA GLY A 10 9.60 1.62 3.66
C GLY A 10 8.31 2.41 3.90
N LEU A 11 8.13 3.53 3.19
CA LEU A 11 6.88 4.31 3.23
C LEU A 11 5.70 3.53 2.65
N ALA A 12 5.89 2.86 1.52
CA ALA A 12 4.84 2.08 0.87
C ALA A 12 4.45 0.83 1.70
N GLU A 13 5.42 0.16 2.34
CA GLU A 13 5.15 -0.95 3.26
C GLU A 13 4.32 -0.50 4.47
N LYS A 14 4.68 0.64 5.08
CA LYS A 14 3.94 1.21 6.19
C LYS A 14 2.52 1.62 5.78
N ALA A 15 2.38 2.31 4.63
CA ALA A 15 1.08 2.68 4.10
C ALA A 15 0.21 1.45 3.80
N LEU A 16 0.79 0.37 3.26
CA LEU A 16 0.07 -0.87 3.00
C LEU A 16 -0.48 -1.49 4.29
N LYS A 17 0.34 -1.53 5.35
CA LYS A 17 -0.06 -2.03 6.67
C LYS A 17 -1.21 -1.20 7.25
N GLU A 18 -1.11 0.12 7.23
CA GLU A 18 -2.14 1.03 7.75
C GLU A 18 -3.47 0.88 6.98
N LEU A 19 -3.40 0.73 5.64
CA LEU A 19 -4.58 0.46 4.80
C LEU A 19 -5.21 -0.90 5.10
N ASP A 20 -4.42 -1.95 5.33
CA ASP A 20 -4.93 -3.26 5.71
C ASP A 20 -5.62 -3.23 7.08
N GLU A 21 -5.08 -2.50 8.05
CA GLU A 21 -5.71 -2.29 9.35
C GLU A 21 -7.02 -1.50 9.22
N ALA A 22 -7.04 -0.43 8.44
CA ALA A 22 -8.26 0.34 8.16
C ALA A 22 -9.32 -0.50 7.47
N TYR A 23 -8.93 -1.30 6.47
CA TYR A 23 -9.84 -2.19 5.73
C TYR A 23 -10.54 -3.20 6.64
N LYS A 24 -9.84 -3.74 7.65
CA LYS A 24 -10.41 -4.67 8.63
C LYS A 24 -11.41 -4.01 9.58
N ARG A 25 -11.29 -2.70 9.81
CA ARG A 25 -12.16 -1.95 10.74
C ARG A 25 -13.46 -1.48 10.10
N ILE A 26 -13.52 -1.36 8.77
CA ILE A 26 -14.71 -0.87 8.08
C ILE A 26 -15.69 -2.02 7.78
N PRO A 27 -16.99 -1.85 8.10
CA PRO A 27 -18.05 -2.80 7.73
C PRO A 27 -18.18 -3.00 6.21
N ASP A 28 -18.58 -4.20 5.78
CA ASP A 28 -18.74 -4.52 4.34
C ASP A 28 -19.87 -3.76 3.63
N VAL A 29 -20.76 -3.14 4.39
CA VAL A 29 -21.87 -2.34 3.87
C VAL A 29 -21.47 -0.91 3.50
N ASP A 30 -20.24 -0.50 3.82
CA ASP A 30 -19.75 0.85 3.55
C ASP A 30 -18.95 0.88 2.23
N ASN A 31 -19.34 1.79 1.32
CA ASN A 31 -18.59 2.09 0.11
C ASN A 31 -17.13 2.50 0.39
N GLY A 32 -16.85 3.02 1.59
CA GLY A 32 -15.50 3.28 2.10
C GLY A 32 -14.59 2.05 2.06
N LYS A 33 -15.13 0.84 2.24
CA LYS A 33 -14.37 -0.41 2.16
C LYS A 33 -13.85 -0.67 0.75
N ALA A 34 -14.66 -0.39 -0.27
CA ALA A 34 -14.24 -0.49 -1.66
C ALA A 34 -13.17 0.54 -2.03
N TYR A 35 -13.25 1.76 -1.50
CA TYR A 35 -12.20 2.77 -1.69
C TYR A 35 -10.88 2.38 -1.02
N LEU A 36 -10.94 1.86 0.21
CA LEU A 36 -9.77 1.35 0.92
C LEU A 36 -9.12 0.17 0.19
N PHE A 37 -9.93 -0.76 -0.33
CA PHE A 37 -9.43 -1.85 -1.17
C PHE A 37 -8.66 -1.33 -2.38
N ARG A 38 -9.23 -0.38 -3.13
CA ARG A 38 -8.55 0.23 -4.27
C ARG A 38 -7.26 0.94 -3.89
N GLY A 39 -7.25 1.66 -2.76
CA GLY A 39 -6.03 2.28 -2.22
C GLY A 39 -4.96 1.24 -1.95
N LYS A 40 -5.34 0.14 -1.29
CA LYS A 40 -4.46 -0.98 -0.97
C LYS A 40 -3.80 -1.60 -2.20
N GLU A 41 -4.59 -1.89 -3.24
CA GLU A 41 -4.08 -2.49 -4.47
C GLU A 41 -3.09 -1.58 -5.21
N ARG A 42 -3.30 -0.26 -5.16
CA ARG A 42 -2.35 0.71 -5.74
C ARG A 42 -1.01 0.71 -4.99
N VAL A 43 -1.05 0.69 -3.66
CA VAL A 43 0.19 0.63 -2.85
C VAL A 43 0.93 -0.70 -3.07
N ARG A 44 0.21 -1.82 -3.21
CA ARG A 44 0.81 -3.11 -3.60
C ARG A 44 1.51 -3.04 -4.96
N LEU A 45 0.89 -2.39 -5.95
CA LEU A 45 1.51 -2.19 -7.26
C LEU A 45 2.77 -1.33 -7.16
N MET A 46 2.74 -0.25 -6.38
CA MET A 46 3.93 0.59 -6.14
C MET A 46 5.07 -0.20 -5.50
N LEU A 47 4.78 -1.01 -4.47
CA LEU A 47 5.77 -1.88 -3.84
C LEU A 47 6.37 -2.87 -4.83
N LYS A 48 5.54 -3.46 -5.70
CA LYS A 48 6.03 -4.35 -6.76
C LYS A 48 7.02 -3.62 -7.67
N ILE A 49 6.66 -2.44 -8.16
CA ILE A 49 7.54 -1.64 -9.03
C ILE A 49 8.85 -1.29 -8.31
N LEU A 50 8.79 -0.86 -7.06
CA LEU A 50 9.98 -0.50 -6.27
C LEU A 50 10.91 -1.71 -6.07
N ASN A 51 10.36 -2.88 -5.79
CA ASN A 51 11.14 -4.11 -5.64
C ASN A 51 11.75 -4.57 -6.98
N ASP A 52 11.03 -4.41 -8.09
CA ASP A 52 11.53 -4.73 -9.44
C ASP A 52 12.66 -3.76 -9.86
N MET A 53 12.73 -2.55 -9.29
CA MET A 53 13.79 -1.55 -9.55
C MET A 53 15.08 -1.77 -8.76
N GLU A 54 15.08 -2.63 -7.73
CA GLU A 54 16.31 -2.99 -6.98
C GLU A 54 17.12 -4.10 -7.66
N VAL A 55 16.59 -4.72 -8.73
CA VAL A 55 17.24 -5.76 -9.55
C VAL A 55 18.25 -5.17 -10.53
#